data_AF-A0A829EY53-F1
#
_entry.id   AF-A0A829EY53-F1
#
_cell.length_a   1.000
_cell.length_b   1.000
_cell.length_c   1.000
_cell.angle_alpha   90.00
_cell.angle_beta   90.00
_cell.angle_gamma   90.00
#
_symmetry.space_group_name_H-M   'P 1'
#
loop_
_entity.id
_entity.type
_entity.pdbx_description
1 polymer ?
#
loop_
_entity_poly.entity_id
_entity_poly.type
_entity_poly.pdbx_seq_one_letter_code
_entity_poly.pdbx_strand_id
1 'polypeptide(L)'
;MKKRRRSQLNQVVDKPLYFKVDKKIKKLASTQQLQSRKSKLLFLALVFEDQSYVIIDQSGHPVEYSPAKYTYQEGLSCKKWKLINEEPIELSRWINRKEDIPVLIEEKRSGKELANCWVGLPEERFLRYKKWATPSGYLCGTYAAAVLLAYYQDYRKGWMLPNEIRKKNTADSLVLTKALRSQIQPLGLPTIPFQVSTGISSFLKKNGNHERARATLLGSWQRATKRIREGKPVMIGILKVLGSTYGNHWVTAYAYFETETGERYYKVHDNWGDYHKVIPASWSNGTVSLP
;
A
#
# COMPACT_ATOMS: atom_id res chain seq x y z
N MET A 1 25.17 -31.45 11.79
CA MET A 1 23.85 -30.77 11.82
C MET A 1 23.54 -30.17 10.45
N LYS A 2 22.68 -30.84 9.65
CA LYS A 2 22.31 -30.39 8.30
C LYS A 2 21.28 -29.24 8.39
N LYS A 3 21.64 -28.05 7.89
CA LYS A 3 20.71 -26.94 7.66
C LYS A 3 19.64 -27.38 6.65
N ARG A 4 18.41 -27.60 7.11
CA ARG A 4 17.23 -27.74 6.23
C ARG A 4 17.04 -26.43 5.45
N ARG A 5 17.38 -26.43 4.17
CA ARG A 5 16.92 -25.41 3.21
C ARG A 5 15.39 -25.54 3.15
N ARG A 6 14.66 -24.49 3.54
CA ARG A 6 13.23 -24.34 3.21
C ARG A 6 13.15 -24.21 1.68
N SER A 7 12.84 -25.29 0.98
CA SER A 7 12.42 -25.23 -0.41
C SER A 7 11.10 -24.45 -0.46
N GLN A 8 11.07 -23.34 -1.19
CA GLN A 8 9.85 -22.58 -1.44
C GLN A 8 8.88 -23.46 -2.25
N LEU A 9 7.72 -23.72 -1.66
CA LEU A 9 6.64 -24.55 -2.18
C LEU A 9 5.81 -23.77 -3.22
N ASN A 10 6.43 -23.47 -4.35
CA ASN A 10 5.75 -22.85 -5.49
C ASN A 10 5.43 -23.94 -6.51
N GLN A 11 4.16 -24.11 -6.88
CA GLN A 11 3.86 -24.83 -8.11
C GLN A 11 4.18 -23.91 -9.29
N VAL A 12 5.25 -24.23 -10.00
CA VAL A 12 5.61 -23.58 -11.26
C VAL A 12 4.58 -24.01 -12.30
N VAL A 13 4.06 -23.06 -13.06
CA VAL A 13 3.06 -23.35 -14.08
C VAL A 13 3.77 -23.84 -15.34
N ASP A 14 3.51 -25.10 -15.74
CA ASP A 14 4.21 -25.77 -16.86
C ASP A 14 3.95 -25.13 -18.24
N LYS A 15 2.87 -24.34 -18.37
CA LYS A 15 2.56 -23.53 -19.56
C LYS A 15 2.38 -22.07 -19.16
N PRO A 16 2.85 -21.09 -19.95
CA PRO A 16 2.70 -19.69 -19.61
C PRO A 16 1.21 -19.32 -19.56
N LEU A 17 0.72 -18.99 -18.37
CA LEU A 17 -0.64 -18.50 -18.15
C LEU A 17 -0.62 -16.98 -18.00
N TYR A 18 -1.58 -16.31 -18.64
CA TYR A 18 -1.72 -14.86 -18.63
C TYR A 18 -3.09 -14.47 -18.08
N PHE A 19 -3.12 -13.34 -17.38
CA PHE A 19 -4.35 -12.77 -16.85
C PHE A 19 -4.40 -11.28 -17.11
N LYS A 20 -5.59 -10.78 -17.41
CA LYS A 20 -5.86 -9.34 -17.40
C LYS A 20 -6.10 -8.90 -15.96
N VAL A 21 -5.25 -8.01 -15.48
CA VAL A 21 -5.29 -7.42 -14.14
C VAL A 21 -5.25 -5.91 -14.31
N ASP A 22 -6.41 -5.27 -14.12
CA ASP A 22 -6.63 -3.86 -14.43
C ASP A 22 -6.30 -3.55 -15.90
N LYS A 23 -5.34 -2.68 -16.18
CA LYS A 23 -4.94 -2.29 -17.54
C LYS A 23 -3.81 -3.16 -18.11
N LYS A 24 -3.37 -4.18 -17.38
CA LYS A 24 -2.15 -4.94 -17.70
C LYS A 24 -2.47 -6.40 -17.92
N ILE A 25 -1.83 -6.98 -18.92
CA ILE A 25 -1.70 -8.43 -19.03
C ILE A 25 -0.49 -8.83 -18.20
N LYS A 26 -0.69 -9.74 -17.25
CA LYS A 26 0.38 -10.24 -16.37
C LYS A 26 0.56 -11.74 -16.57
N LYS A 27 1.83 -12.15 -16.65
CA LYS A 27 2.22 -13.55 -16.69
C LYS A 27 2.26 -14.13 -15.28
N LEU A 28 1.54 -15.22 -15.08
CA LEU A 28 1.52 -15.97 -13.82
C LEU A 28 2.85 -16.70 -13.66
N ALA A 29 3.50 -16.50 -12.51
CA ALA A 29 4.74 -17.18 -12.17
C ALA A 29 4.50 -18.41 -11.29
N SER A 30 3.55 -18.32 -10.34
CA SER A 30 3.21 -19.43 -9.45
C SER A 30 1.84 -19.25 -8.83
N THR A 31 1.31 -20.33 -8.29
CA THR A 31 0.11 -20.33 -7.44
C THR A 31 0.41 -20.94 -6.08
N GLN A 32 -0.33 -20.49 -5.06
CA GLN A 32 -0.21 -21.03 -3.70
C GLN A 32 -1.58 -21.03 -3.02
N GLN A 33 -1.92 -22.13 -2.36
CA GLN A 33 -3.14 -22.22 -1.57
C GLN A 33 -2.91 -21.65 -0.17
N LEU A 34 -3.86 -20.82 0.25
CA LEU A 34 -3.82 -20.12 1.53
C LEU A 34 -5.04 -20.48 2.37
N GLN A 35 -4.84 -20.54 3.69
CA GLN A 35 -5.91 -20.54 4.67
C GLN A 35 -5.96 -19.20 5.38
N SER A 36 -7.14 -18.61 5.50
CA SER A 36 -7.36 -17.53 6.47
C SER A 36 -7.16 -18.06 7.88
N ARG A 37 -6.27 -17.45 8.65
CA ARG A 37 -6.05 -17.86 10.05
C ARG A 37 -7.29 -17.63 10.93
N LYS A 38 -8.09 -16.62 10.59
CA LYS A 38 -9.30 -16.20 11.31
C LYS A 38 -10.50 -17.09 10.98
N SER A 39 -10.85 -17.21 9.70
CA SER A 39 -12.07 -17.92 9.28
C SER A 39 -11.86 -19.38 8.88
N LYS A 40 -10.59 -19.83 8.76
CA LYS A 40 -10.21 -21.15 8.24
C LYS A 40 -10.61 -21.43 6.78
N LEU A 41 -11.24 -20.47 6.10
CA LEU A 41 -11.57 -20.55 4.67
C LEU A 41 -10.31 -20.62 3.80
N LEU A 42 -10.47 -21.25 2.64
CA LEU A 42 -9.43 -21.46 1.64
C LEU A 42 -9.44 -20.35 0.59
N PHE A 43 -8.24 -19.99 0.14
CA PHE A 43 -7.99 -18.96 -0.85
C PHE A 43 -6.87 -19.40 -1.79
N LEU A 44 -6.79 -18.78 -2.96
CA LEU A 44 -5.72 -19.00 -3.91
C LEU A 44 -4.97 -17.70 -4.17
N ALA A 45 -3.66 -17.71 -3.95
CA ALA A 45 -2.77 -16.64 -4.38
C ALA A 45 -2.27 -16.90 -5.79
N LEU A 46 -2.49 -15.92 -6.67
CA LEU A 46 -1.92 -15.84 -8.01
C LEU A 46 -0.76 -14.84 -7.97
N VAL A 47 0.46 -15.35 -8.14
CA VAL A 47 1.69 -14.56 -8.04
C VAL A 47 2.27 -14.36 -9.44
N PHE A 48 2.45 -13.11 -9.83
CA PHE A 48 2.97 -12.74 -11.15
C PHE A 48 4.50 -12.64 -11.16
N GLU A 49 5.11 -12.61 -12.34
CA GLU A 49 6.58 -12.54 -12.50
C GLU A 49 7.21 -11.34 -11.78
N ASP A 50 6.52 -10.21 -11.73
CA ASP A 50 6.96 -9.01 -11.01
C ASP A 50 6.72 -9.08 -9.48
N GLN A 51 6.27 -10.24 -8.98
CA GLN A 51 5.95 -10.52 -7.58
C GLN A 51 4.82 -9.65 -6.99
N SER A 52 4.04 -8.99 -7.86
CA SER A 52 2.69 -8.55 -7.50
C SER A 52 1.76 -9.76 -7.42
N TYR A 53 0.58 -9.61 -6.80
CA TYR A 53 -0.29 -10.76 -6.58
C TYR A 53 -1.77 -10.37 -6.45
N VAL A 54 -2.63 -11.33 -6.74
CA VAL A 54 -4.07 -11.32 -6.41
C VAL A 54 -4.37 -12.55 -5.57
N ILE A 55 -5.14 -12.38 -4.49
CA ILE A 55 -5.71 -13.48 -3.71
C ILE A 55 -7.20 -13.54 -4.02
N ILE A 56 -7.68 -14.71 -4.43
CA ILE A 56 -9.08 -14.98 -4.72
C ILE A 56 -9.67 -15.96 -3.71
N ASP A 57 -10.97 -15.86 -3.46
CA ASP A 57 -11.73 -16.87 -2.73
C ASP A 57 -12.14 -18.06 -3.63
N GLN A 58 -12.87 -19.02 -3.06
CA GLN A 58 -13.31 -20.22 -3.77
C GLN A 58 -14.32 -19.97 -4.90
N SER A 59 -14.94 -18.78 -4.96
CA SER A 59 -15.81 -18.37 -6.07
C SER A 59 -15.02 -17.74 -7.23
N GLY A 60 -13.72 -17.50 -7.04
CA GLY A 60 -12.88 -16.78 -7.99
C GLY A 60 -12.88 -15.26 -7.76
N HIS A 61 -13.58 -14.76 -6.73
CA HIS A 61 -13.66 -13.33 -6.45
C HIS A 61 -12.37 -12.81 -5.79
N PRO A 62 -11.76 -11.70 -6.27
CA PRO A 62 -10.60 -11.08 -5.63
C PRO A 62 -10.93 -10.53 -4.25
N VAL A 63 -10.17 -10.96 -3.23
CA VAL A 63 -10.28 -10.46 -1.85
C VAL A 63 -9.09 -9.61 -1.42
N GLU A 64 -7.96 -9.74 -2.12
CA GLU A 64 -6.77 -8.91 -1.91
C GLU A 64 -6.01 -8.75 -3.22
N TYR A 65 -5.56 -7.54 -3.51
CA TYR A 65 -4.74 -7.21 -4.66
C TYR A 65 -3.59 -6.29 -4.27
N SER A 66 -2.36 -6.75 -4.47
CA SER A 66 -1.17 -5.91 -4.38
C SER A 66 -0.64 -5.57 -5.77
N PRO A 67 -0.74 -4.30 -6.22
CA PRO A 67 -0.24 -3.87 -7.52
C PRO A 67 1.28 -3.65 -7.55
N ALA A 68 1.93 -3.54 -6.39
CA ALA A 68 3.33 -3.21 -6.28
C ALA A 68 4.24 -4.43 -6.53
N LYS A 69 5.38 -4.17 -7.17
CA LYS A 69 6.38 -5.20 -7.46
C LYS A 69 7.08 -5.68 -6.19
N TYR A 70 7.54 -6.93 -6.20
CA TYR A 70 8.31 -7.55 -5.11
C TYR A 70 7.57 -7.53 -3.77
N THR A 71 6.26 -7.77 -3.79
CA THR A 71 5.40 -7.64 -2.60
C THR A 71 4.93 -8.96 -2.02
N TYR A 72 4.88 -10.04 -2.80
CA TYR A 72 4.19 -11.25 -2.37
C TYR A 72 4.71 -11.87 -1.07
N GLN A 73 6.03 -12.00 -0.93
CA GLN A 73 6.63 -12.53 0.31
C GLN A 73 6.32 -11.66 1.54
N GLU A 74 6.26 -10.34 1.36
CA GLU A 74 5.91 -9.40 2.42
C GLU A 74 4.43 -9.55 2.78
N GLY A 75 3.56 -9.59 1.77
CA GLY A 75 2.11 -9.82 1.96
C GLY A 75 1.79 -11.17 2.62
N LEU A 76 2.58 -12.21 2.38
CA LEU A 76 2.43 -13.49 3.08
C LEU A 76 2.91 -13.47 4.54
N SER A 77 3.85 -12.60 4.86
CA SER A 77 4.35 -12.48 6.23
C SER A 77 3.36 -11.82 7.19
N CYS A 78 2.24 -11.31 6.65
CA CYS A 78 1.12 -10.88 7.48
C CYS A 78 0.50 -12.05 8.23
N LYS A 79 0.09 -11.81 9.48
CA LYS A 79 -0.54 -12.82 10.34
C LYS A 79 -1.93 -13.27 9.84
N LYS A 80 -2.36 -12.86 8.65
CA LYS A 80 -3.67 -13.20 8.05
C LYS A 80 -3.66 -14.58 7.42
N TRP A 81 -2.57 -14.96 6.76
CA TRP A 81 -2.51 -16.14 5.90
C TRP A 81 -1.69 -17.28 6.51
N LYS A 82 -2.10 -18.51 6.22
CA LYS A 82 -1.35 -19.74 6.48
C LYS A 82 -1.21 -20.47 5.15
N LEU A 83 0.02 -20.75 4.73
CA LEU A 83 0.29 -21.59 3.57
C LEU A 83 -0.20 -23.01 3.85
N ILE A 84 -0.90 -23.61 2.88
CA ILE A 84 -1.32 -25.00 2.91
C ILE A 84 -0.56 -25.74 1.81
N ASN A 85 -0.07 -26.94 2.15
CA ASN A 85 0.57 -27.86 1.22
C ASN A 85 -0.40 -28.99 0.95
N GLU A 86 -1.36 -28.78 0.06
CA GLU A 86 -2.28 -29.84 -0.38
C GLU A 86 -2.29 -29.83 -1.90
N GLU A 87 -2.16 -31.03 -2.47
CA GLU A 87 -2.34 -31.44 -3.88
C GLU A 87 -1.90 -30.49 -5.03
N PRO A 88 -1.79 -30.99 -6.27
CA PRO A 88 -1.64 -30.10 -7.43
C PRO A 88 -2.85 -29.15 -7.51
N ILE A 89 -2.61 -27.84 -7.62
CA ILE A 89 -3.68 -26.83 -7.69
C ILE A 89 -4.36 -26.93 -9.06
N GLU A 90 -5.59 -27.41 -9.08
CA GLU A 90 -6.43 -27.43 -10.28
C GLU A 90 -7.08 -26.05 -10.49
N LEU A 91 -6.42 -25.18 -11.27
CA LEU A 91 -6.83 -23.78 -11.42
C LEU A 91 -8.26 -23.60 -11.99
N SER A 92 -8.75 -24.56 -12.76
CA SER A 92 -10.14 -24.64 -13.28
C SER A 92 -11.19 -24.60 -12.18
N ARG A 93 -10.88 -25.09 -10.97
CA ARG A 93 -11.80 -25.03 -9.82
C ARG A 93 -11.96 -23.63 -9.23
N TRP A 94 -11.01 -22.74 -9.50
CA TRP A 94 -10.95 -21.41 -8.92
C TRP A 94 -11.30 -20.32 -9.92
N ILE A 95 -10.98 -20.54 -11.21
CA ILE A 95 -11.15 -19.55 -12.26
C ILE A 95 -11.81 -20.22 -13.46
N ASN A 96 -12.97 -19.71 -13.85
CA ASN A 96 -13.67 -20.15 -15.05
C ASN A 96 -12.97 -19.61 -16.31
N ARG A 97 -12.31 -20.49 -17.07
CA ARG A 97 -11.49 -20.13 -18.24
C ARG A 97 -12.31 -20.16 -19.54
N LYS A 98 -13.29 -19.28 -19.69
CA LYS A 98 -14.06 -19.16 -20.95
C LYS A 98 -13.34 -18.36 -22.04
N GLU A 99 -12.33 -17.57 -21.66
CA GLU A 99 -11.59 -16.68 -22.55
C GLU A 99 -10.12 -17.12 -22.67
N ASP A 100 -9.49 -16.77 -23.81
CA ASP A 100 -8.06 -17.04 -24.06
C ASP A 100 -7.14 -16.40 -23.01
N ILE A 101 -7.51 -15.20 -22.51
CA ILE A 101 -6.84 -14.49 -21.42
C ILE A 101 -7.90 -14.08 -20.39
N PRO A 102 -8.11 -14.88 -19.33
CA PRO A 102 -9.14 -14.57 -18.34
C PRO A 102 -8.92 -13.22 -17.64
N VAL A 103 -10.01 -12.52 -17.36
CA VAL A 103 -10.00 -11.28 -16.57
C VAL A 103 -10.10 -11.61 -15.08
N LEU A 104 -9.06 -11.28 -14.31
CA LEU A 104 -9.09 -11.41 -12.84
C LEU A 104 -9.59 -10.13 -12.17
N ILE A 105 -9.17 -8.99 -12.72
CA ILE A 105 -9.51 -7.68 -12.20
C ILE A 105 -9.82 -6.81 -13.41
N GLU A 106 -11.04 -6.32 -13.48
CA GLU A 106 -11.46 -5.41 -14.53
C GLU A 106 -10.66 -4.11 -14.50
N GLU A 107 -10.51 -3.51 -15.68
CA GLU A 107 -10.01 -2.15 -15.78
C GLU A 107 -10.98 -1.22 -15.04
N LYS A 108 -10.43 -0.32 -14.23
CA LYS A 108 -11.23 0.73 -13.60
C LYS A 108 -11.87 1.63 -14.67
N ARG A 109 -13.17 1.44 -14.91
CA ARG A 109 -14.01 2.28 -15.78
C ARG A 109 -15.04 3.02 -14.92
N SER A 110 -15.28 4.29 -15.24
CA SER A 110 -16.32 5.11 -14.58
C SER A 110 -16.18 5.30 -13.06
N GLY A 111 -14.98 5.11 -12.50
CA GLY A 111 -14.70 5.42 -11.09
C GLY A 111 -15.06 4.36 -10.06
N LYS A 112 -15.64 3.21 -10.45
CA LYS A 112 -15.93 2.09 -9.54
C LYS A 112 -14.65 1.33 -9.16
N GLU A 113 -14.45 1.06 -7.86
CA GLU A 113 -13.36 0.20 -7.39
C GLU A 113 -13.77 -1.28 -7.32
N LEU A 114 -12.80 -2.14 -7.00
CA LEU A 114 -13.06 -3.55 -6.70
C LEU A 114 -13.81 -3.65 -5.37
N ALA A 115 -15.08 -4.07 -5.45
CA ALA A 115 -15.89 -4.31 -4.27
C ALA A 115 -15.35 -5.49 -3.47
N ASN A 116 -15.42 -5.38 -2.15
CA ASN A 116 -15.03 -6.43 -1.20
C ASN A 116 -13.57 -6.92 -1.35
N CYS A 117 -12.68 -6.08 -1.88
CA CYS A 117 -11.28 -6.40 -2.12
C CYS A 117 -10.35 -5.36 -1.49
N TRP A 118 -9.37 -5.81 -0.70
CA TRP A 118 -8.31 -4.93 -0.23
C TRP A 118 -7.29 -4.69 -1.35
N VAL A 119 -7.19 -3.45 -1.82
CA VAL A 119 -6.24 -3.07 -2.86
C VAL A 119 -5.14 -2.20 -2.27
N GLY A 120 -3.89 -2.65 -2.35
CA GLY A 120 -2.76 -1.80 -1.98
C GLY A 120 -1.46 -2.50 -1.63
N LEU A 121 -0.65 -1.80 -0.85
CA LEU A 121 0.71 -2.21 -0.50
C LEU A 121 0.70 -3.14 0.72
N PRO A 122 1.65 -4.09 0.83
CA PRO A 122 1.78 -4.91 2.03
C PRO A 122 2.00 -4.04 3.26
N GLU A 123 1.25 -4.31 4.33
CA GLU A 123 1.35 -3.57 5.59
C GLU A 123 2.72 -3.74 6.25
N GLU A 124 3.40 -4.86 5.99
CA GLU A 124 4.75 -5.17 6.47
C GLU A 124 5.80 -4.16 5.99
N ARG A 125 5.58 -3.52 4.84
CA ARG A 125 6.45 -2.44 4.36
C ARG A 125 6.44 -1.22 5.28
N PHE A 126 5.40 -1.07 6.09
CA PHE A 126 5.22 0.05 7.01
C PHE A 126 5.62 -0.30 8.46
N LEU A 127 5.82 -1.59 8.77
CA LEU A 127 6.28 -2.04 10.10
C LEU A 127 7.58 -1.38 10.53
N ARG A 128 8.51 -1.16 9.58
CA ARG A 128 9.79 -0.48 9.83
C ARG A 128 9.60 0.93 10.40
N TYR A 129 8.52 1.60 10.01
CA TYR A 129 8.20 2.95 10.43
C TYR A 129 7.25 2.99 11.63
N LYS A 130 6.90 1.85 12.25
CA LYS A 130 5.92 1.77 13.34
C LYS A 130 6.17 2.77 14.46
N LYS A 131 7.45 3.02 14.81
CA LYS A 131 7.84 3.94 15.89
C LYS A 131 7.92 5.41 15.44
N TRP A 132 7.61 5.72 14.18
CA TRP A 132 7.65 7.08 13.65
C TRP A 132 6.37 7.80 14.04
N ALA A 133 6.25 8.03 15.35
CA ALA A 133 5.10 8.65 15.97
C ALA A 133 5.38 10.13 16.24
N THR A 134 4.34 10.95 16.10
CA THR A 134 4.39 12.37 16.47
C THR A 134 4.53 12.47 17.99
N PRO A 135 5.64 13.03 18.54
CA PRO A 135 5.89 13.00 19.97
C PRO A 135 4.92 13.90 20.76
N SER A 136 4.51 15.02 20.17
CA SER A 136 3.50 15.95 20.70
C SER A 136 3.22 17.07 19.68
N GLY A 137 2.14 17.82 19.90
CA GLY A 137 1.77 18.98 19.09
C GLY A 137 1.28 18.65 17.69
N TYR A 138 1.48 19.57 16.74
CA TYR A 138 0.84 19.53 15.43
C TYR A 138 1.70 18.91 14.30
N LEU A 139 2.75 18.17 14.62
CA LEU A 139 3.75 17.71 13.64
C LEU A 139 3.33 16.52 12.77
N CYS A 140 2.07 16.10 12.81
CA CYS A 140 1.58 14.94 12.08
C CYS A 140 1.84 15.02 10.56
N GLY A 141 1.78 16.22 9.97
CA GLY A 141 2.12 16.44 8.55
C GLY A 141 3.58 16.10 8.24
N THR A 142 4.50 16.44 9.14
CA THR A 142 5.93 16.11 9.03
C THR A 142 6.17 14.60 9.12
N TYR A 143 5.54 13.92 10.07
CA TYR A 143 5.74 12.47 10.27
C TYR A 143 5.09 11.65 9.15
N ALA A 144 3.89 12.03 8.70
CA ALA A 144 3.26 11.45 7.52
C ALA A 144 4.15 11.60 6.27
N ALA A 145 4.75 12.78 6.07
CA ALA A 145 5.70 13.02 5.00
C ALA A 145 6.95 12.14 5.13
N ALA A 146 7.50 11.98 6.33
CA ALA A 146 8.65 11.11 6.57
C ALA A 146 8.33 9.66 6.17
N VAL A 147 7.18 9.12 6.58
CA VAL A 147 6.73 7.76 6.20
C VAL A 147 6.58 7.63 4.67
N LEU A 148 5.97 8.62 4.01
CA LEU A 148 5.85 8.65 2.55
C LEU A 148 7.22 8.59 1.86
N LEU A 149 8.16 9.45 2.25
CA LEU A 149 9.48 9.52 1.63
C LEU A 149 10.35 8.29 1.93
N ALA A 150 10.25 7.75 3.14
CA ALA A 150 10.95 6.52 3.50
C ALA A 150 10.46 5.33 2.68
N TYR A 151 9.14 5.21 2.47
CA TYR A 151 8.59 4.19 1.57
C TYR A 151 9.16 4.32 0.15
N TYR A 152 9.24 5.55 -0.38
CA TYR A 152 9.81 5.78 -1.70
C TYR A 152 11.28 5.33 -1.77
N GLN A 153 12.11 5.71 -0.80
CA GLN A 153 13.53 5.30 -0.76
C GLN A 153 13.71 3.78 -0.66
N ASP A 154 12.88 3.14 0.14
CA ASP A 154 13.03 1.72 0.45
C ASP A 154 12.55 0.86 -0.73
N TYR A 155 11.47 1.26 -1.42
CA TYR A 155 10.75 0.41 -2.35
C TYR A 155 10.63 0.91 -3.80
N ARG A 156 10.98 2.17 -4.10
CA ARG A 156 10.97 2.69 -5.48
C ARG A 156 12.37 2.66 -6.07
N LYS A 157 12.53 1.93 -7.18
CA LYS A 157 13.81 1.88 -7.91
C LYS A 157 14.20 3.28 -8.40
N GLY A 158 15.45 3.66 -8.16
CA GLY A 158 16.00 4.95 -8.61
C GLY A 158 15.61 6.16 -7.75
N TRP A 159 14.82 5.98 -6.69
CA TRP A 159 14.49 7.05 -5.76
C TRP A 159 15.36 6.97 -4.51
N MET A 160 16.13 8.01 -4.22
CA MET A 160 16.94 8.09 -3.00
C MET A 160 17.01 9.52 -2.46
N LEU A 161 17.16 9.62 -1.15
CA LEU A 161 17.63 10.82 -0.47
C LEU A 161 19.14 10.70 -0.22
N PRO A 162 19.85 11.81 0.03
CA PRO A 162 21.22 11.77 0.52
C PRO A 162 21.34 10.90 1.77
N ASN A 163 22.42 10.13 1.88
CA ASN A 163 22.62 9.16 2.97
C ASN A 163 22.69 9.83 4.36
N GLU A 164 23.11 11.10 4.38
CA GLU A 164 23.19 11.96 5.56
C GLU A 164 21.79 12.30 6.08
N ILE A 165 20.80 12.40 5.19
CA ILE A 165 19.41 12.64 5.54
C ILE A 165 18.74 11.35 5.98
N ARG A 166 18.95 10.26 5.22
CA ARG A 166 18.38 8.95 5.52
C ARG A 166 19.15 7.86 4.76
N LYS A 167 19.57 6.82 5.48
CA LYS A 167 20.03 5.56 4.86
C LYS A 167 18.84 4.70 4.43
N LYS A 168 18.94 4.04 3.29
CA LYS A 168 17.90 3.10 2.83
C LYS A 168 17.69 1.98 3.86
N ASN A 169 16.44 1.57 4.06
CA ASN A 169 16.03 0.50 4.96
C ASN A 169 16.31 0.72 6.47
N THR A 170 16.65 1.93 6.92
CA THR A 170 16.79 2.20 8.37
C THR A 170 15.44 2.50 9.03
N ALA A 171 15.33 2.22 10.33
CA ALA A 171 14.21 2.64 11.17
C ALA A 171 14.46 3.99 11.86
N ASP A 172 15.63 4.61 11.66
CA ASP A 172 15.93 5.95 12.17
C ASP A 172 15.19 7.03 11.34
N SER A 173 14.42 7.86 12.05
CA SER A 173 13.64 8.97 11.48
C SER A 173 14.19 10.34 11.85
N LEU A 174 15.17 10.45 12.77
CA LEU A 174 15.46 11.71 13.47
C LEU A 174 15.92 12.80 12.49
N VAL A 175 16.92 12.51 11.66
CA VAL A 175 17.46 13.49 10.72
C VAL A 175 16.43 13.88 9.66
N LEU A 176 15.74 12.88 9.09
CA LEU A 176 14.68 13.10 8.09
C LEU A 176 13.55 13.98 8.64
N THR A 177 13.02 13.65 9.81
CA THR A 177 11.90 14.39 10.43
C THR A 177 12.31 15.80 10.83
N LYS A 178 13.52 16.00 11.36
CA LYS A 178 14.05 17.35 11.67
C LYS A 178 14.19 18.20 10.40
N ALA A 179 14.71 17.62 9.32
CA ALA A 179 14.88 18.31 8.05
C ALA A 179 13.52 18.63 7.40
N LEU A 180 12.57 17.69 7.39
CA LEU A 180 11.21 17.92 6.90
C LEU A 180 10.47 18.97 7.73
N ARG A 181 10.57 18.93 9.06
CA ARG A 181 9.96 19.93 9.95
C ARG A 181 10.40 21.33 9.57
N SER A 182 11.68 21.54 9.28
CA SER A 182 12.20 22.86 8.89
C SER A 182 11.56 23.43 7.62
N GLN A 183 11.04 22.57 6.74
CA GLN A 183 10.44 22.94 5.46
C GLN A 183 8.91 22.96 5.49
N ILE A 184 8.29 22.09 6.29
CA ILE A 184 6.83 21.94 6.34
C ILE A 184 6.23 22.70 7.53
N GLN A 185 6.86 22.62 8.70
CA GLN A 185 6.29 23.09 9.98
C GLN A 185 7.37 23.75 10.88
N PRO A 186 8.06 24.81 10.42
CA PRO A 186 9.14 25.43 11.18
C PRO A 186 8.66 25.93 12.56
N LEU A 187 7.45 26.51 12.61
CA LEU A 187 6.81 26.99 13.84
C LEU A 187 6.02 25.92 14.60
N GLY A 188 5.97 24.68 14.10
CA GLY A 188 5.21 23.59 14.72
C GLY A 188 3.69 23.77 14.71
N LEU A 189 3.15 24.62 13.83
CA LEU A 189 1.71 24.87 13.68
C LEU A 189 1.01 23.81 12.81
N PRO A 190 -0.32 23.64 12.92
CA PRO A 190 -1.10 22.75 12.04
C PRO A 190 -0.89 23.07 10.56
N THR A 191 -1.05 22.07 9.70
CA THR A 191 -0.85 22.22 8.25
C THR A 191 -2.04 21.79 7.42
N ILE A 192 -2.21 22.49 6.30
CA ILE A 192 -3.13 22.12 5.22
C ILE A 192 -2.39 21.45 4.05
N PRO A 193 -3.09 20.78 3.12
CA PRO A 193 -2.45 20.01 2.05
C PRO A 193 -1.44 20.79 1.20
N PHE A 194 -1.72 22.06 0.92
CA PHE A 194 -0.82 22.90 0.14
C PHE A 194 0.53 23.11 0.84
N GLN A 195 0.52 23.49 2.13
CA GLN A 195 1.74 23.68 2.92
C GLN A 195 2.59 22.40 2.97
N VAL A 196 1.94 21.25 3.18
CA VAL A 196 2.63 19.95 3.17
C VAL A 196 3.26 19.66 1.81
N SER A 197 2.52 19.83 0.72
CA SER A 197 3.04 19.57 -0.63
C SER A 197 4.19 20.50 -1.03
N THR A 198 4.10 21.79 -0.69
CA THR A 198 5.15 22.78 -0.96
C THR A 198 6.38 22.52 -0.11
N GLY A 199 6.21 22.20 1.17
CA GLY A 199 7.32 21.87 2.07
C GLY A 199 8.06 20.59 1.66
N ILE A 200 7.34 19.53 1.27
CA ILE A 200 7.97 18.32 0.70
C ILE A 200 8.74 18.65 -0.58
N SER A 201 8.14 19.44 -1.48
CA SER A 201 8.80 19.80 -2.75
C SER A 201 10.05 20.66 -2.52
N SER A 202 10.01 21.60 -1.57
CA SER A 202 11.17 22.40 -1.16
C SER A 202 12.27 21.51 -0.57
N PHE A 203 11.89 20.61 0.33
CA PHE A 203 12.81 19.62 0.91
C PHE A 203 13.47 18.76 -0.17
N LEU A 204 12.71 18.22 -1.12
CA LEU A 204 13.26 17.38 -2.19
C LEU A 204 14.21 18.17 -3.07
N LYS A 205 13.82 19.38 -3.50
CA LYS A 205 14.68 20.27 -4.30
C LYS A 205 16.00 20.57 -3.59
N LYS A 206 15.96 20.90 -2.29
CA LYS A 206 17.15 21.18 -1.48
C LYS A 206 18.11 19.98 -1.41
N ASN A 207 17.57 18.77 -1.52
CA ASN A 207 18.33 17.52 -1.45
C ASN A 207 18.57 16.88 -2.84
N GLY A 208 18.53 17.68 -3.91
CA GLY A 208 18.88 17.24 -5.27
C GLY A 208 17.83 16.37 -5.97
N ASN A 209 16.60 16.30 -5.44
CA ASN A 209 15.51 15.55 -6.06
C ASN A 209 14.51 16.49 -6.75
N HIS A 210 14.22 16.23 -8.02
CA HIS A 210 13.36 17.09 -8.85
C HIS A 210 11.87 16.72 -8.81
N GLU A 211 11.49 15.66 -8.09
CA GLU A 211 10.08 15.33 -7.89
C GLU A 211 9.37 16.41 -7.07
N ARG A 212 8.09 16.62 -7.38
CA ARG A 212 7.24 17.59 -6.69
C ARG A 212 6.02 16.90 -6.12
N ALA A 213 5.82 17.05 -4.82
CA ALA A 213 4.60 16.60 -4.16
C ALA A 213 3.41 17.44 -4.64
N ARG A 214 2.26 16.80 -4.77
CA ARG A 214 1.02 17.42 -5.26
C ARG A 214 -0.06 17.30 -4.21
N ALA A 215 -0.62 18.44 -3.82
CA ALA A 215 -1.86 18.49 -3.06
C ALA A 215 -3.07 18.15 -3.95
N THR A 216 -4.10 17.56 -3.39
CA THR A 216 -5.41 17.41 -4.02
C THR A 216 -6.47 17.62 -2.96
N LEU A 217 -7.27 18.68 -3.08
CA LEU A 217 -8.29 19.08 -2.11
C LEU A 217 -9.63 18.41 -2.42
N LEU A 218 -10.02 18.37 -3.69
CA LEU A 218 -11.24 17.71 -4.16
C LEU A 218 -10.90 16.37 -4.82
N GLY A 219 -11.71 15.35 -4.56
CA GLY A 219 -11.49 14.00 -5.11
C GLY A 219 -10.37 13.23 -4.41
N SER A 220 -10.27 13.35 -3.08
CA SER A 220 -9.28 12.66 -2.25
C SER A 220 -9.29 11.15 -2.47
N TRP A 221 -10.48 10.54 -2.52
CA TRP A 221 -10.67 9.11 -2.81
C TRP A 221 -10.05 8.72 -4.15
N GLN A 222 -10.45 9.40 -5.23
CA GLN A 222 -9.99 9.10 -6.58
C GLN A 222 -8.48 9.26 -6.71
N ARG A 223 -7.90 10.28 -6.05
CA ARG A 223 -6.45 10.46 -6.01
C ARG A 223 -5.75 9.35 -5.23
N ALA A 224 -6.25 9.00 -4.04
CA ALA A 224 -5.66 7.98 -3.19
C ALA A 224 -5.67 6.61 -3.88
N THR A 225 -6.83 6.18 -4.38
CA THR A 225 -6.95 4.86 -5.03
C THR A 225 -6.10 4.78 -6.30
N LYS A 226 -6.05 5.86 -7.11
CA LYS A 226 -5.15 5.93 -8.27
C LYS A 226 -3.70 5.65 -7.89
N ARG A 227 -3.17 6.34 -6.88
CA ARG A 227 -1.76 6.21 -6.47
C ARG A 227 -1.47 4.86 -5.84
N ILE A 228 -2.38 4.36 -5.01
CA ILE A 228 -2.24 3.03 -4.41
C ILE A 228 -2.20 1.94 -5.49
N ARG A 229 -3.04 2.05 -6.53
CA ARG A 229 -2.99 1.17 -7.73
C ARG A 229 -1.70 1.31 -8.54
N GLU A 230 -1.02 2.46 -8.48
CA GLU A 230 0.31 2.66 -9.04
C GLU A 230 1.44 2.12 -8.13
N GLY A 231 1.10 1.50 -6.99
CA GLY A 231 2.04 0.97 -6.02
C GLY A 231 2.70 2.06 -5.16
N LYS A 232 1.99 3.17 -4.89
CA LYS A 232 2.50 4.33 -4.15
C LYS A 232 1.57 4.68 -2.99
N PRO A 233 2.07 4.87 -1.76
CA PRO A 233 1.25 5.37 -0.67
C PRO A 233 0.94 6.86 -0.86
N VAL A 234 -0.06 7.34 -0.12
CA VAL A 234 -0.57 8.71 -0.21
C VAL A 234 -0.81 9.25 1.20
N MET A 235 -0.40 10.48 1.45
CA MET A 235 -0.76 11.17 2.68
C MET A 235 -2.20 11.65 2.59
N ILE A 236 -2.98 11.43 3.62
CA ILE A 236 -4.38 11.84 3.72
C ILE A 236 -4.52 12.78 4.92
N GLY A 237 -5.10 13.96 4.68
CA GLY A 237 -5.58 14.82 5.75
C GLY A 237 -6.96 14.36 6.18
N ILE A 238 -7.14 14.08 7.47
CA ILE A 238 -8.42 13.69 8.06
C ILE A 238 -8.90 14.77 9.03
N LEU A 239 -10.22 14.96 9.12
CA LEU A 239 -10.80 16.05 9.92
C LEU A 239 -11.77 15.54 11.00
N LYS A 240 -11.76 16.23 12.15
CA LYS A 240 -12.74 16.01 13.22
C LYS A 240 -14.17 16.21 12.73
N VAL A 241 -14.40 17.26 11.94
CA VAL A 241 -15.73 17.62 11.41
C VAL A 241 -16.29 16.56 10.45
N LEU A 242 -15.41 15.75 9.84
CA LEU A 242 -15.79 14.63 8.98
C LEU A 242 -15.87 13.30 9.76
N GLY A 243 -15.86 13.34 11.09
CA GLY A 243 -16.02 12.18 11.96
C GLY A 243 -14.72 11.53 12.44
N SER A 244 -13.55 12.14 12.19
CA SER A 244 -12.28 11.55 12.64
C SER A 244 -12.14 11.56 14.16
N THR A 245 -11.93 10.38 14.73
CA THR A 245 -11.60 10.20 16.16
C THR A 245 -10.19 10.67 16.52
N TYR A 246 -9.35 10.93 15.52
CA TYR A 246 -8.00 11.50 15.67
C TYR A 246 -8.03 13.04 15.74
N GLY A 247 -9.21 13.66 15.58
CA GLY A 247 -9.30 15.10 15.37
C GLY A 247 -8.82 15.49 13.96
N ASN A 248 -8.17 16.66 13.84
CA ASN A 248 -7.53 17.06 12.58
C ASN A 248 -6.12 16.47 12.53
N HIS A 249 -5.86 15.61 11.56
CA HIS A 249 -4.64 14.79 11.56
C HIS A 249 -4.15 14.44 10.14
N TRP A 250 -2.89 14.00 10.06
CA TRP A 250 -2.28 13.49 8.84
C TRP A 250 -1.87 12.03 9.01
N VAL A 251 -2.28 11.19 8.07
CA VAL A 251 -1.96 9.75 8.02
C VAL A 251 -1.38 9.38 6.66
N THR A 252 -0.68 8.26 6.57
CA THR A 252 -0.16 7.74 5.29
C THR A 252 -0.94 6.48 4.90
N ALA A 253 -1.86 6.62 3.94
CA ALA A 253 -2.65 5.54 3.40
C ALA A 253 -1.86 4.72 2.38
N TYR A 254 -2.00 3.40 2.46
CA TYR A 254 -1.26 2.47 1.60
C TYR A 254 -2.12 1.35 1.03
N ALA A 255 -3.34 1.14 1.54
CA ALA A 255 -4.35 0.30 0.92
C ALA A 255 -5.75 0.89 1.09
N TYR A 256 -6.69 0.46 0.27
CA TYR A 256 -8.09 0.85 0.33
C TYR A 256 -9.02 -0.35 0.13
N PHE A 257 -10.27 -0.17 0.52
CA PHE A 257 -11.35 -1.13 0.39
C PHE A 257 -12.65 -0.39 0.14
N GLU A 258 -13.50 -0.93 -0.74
CA GLU A 258 -14.87 -0.46 -0.99
C GLU A 258 -15.81 -1.66 -0.82
N THR A 259 -16.87 -1.53 -0.05
CA THR A 259 -17.92 -2.57 0.06
C THR A 259 -18.80 -2.56 -1.19
N GLU A 260 -19.59 -3.61 -1.39
CA GLU A 260 -20.65 -3.62 -2.41
C GLU A 260 -21.66 -2.48 -2.23
N THR A 261 -21.92 -2.06 -0.98
CA THR A 261 -22.81 -0.95 -0.63
C THR A 261 -22.17 0.44 -0.78
N GLY A 262 -20.88 0.51 -1.16
CA GLY A 262 -20.16 1.77 -1.41
C GLY A 262 -19.49 2.40 -0.18
N GLU A 263 -19.45 1.70 0.95
CA GLU A 263 -18.67 2.13 2.11
C GLU A 263 -17.18 1.98 1.82
N ARG A 264 -16.38 2.97 2.23
CA ARG A 264 -14.98 3.07 1.82
C ARG A 264 -14.06 3.20 3.01
N TYR A 265 -12.94 2.49 2.96
CA TYR A 265 -11.96 2.43 4.04
C TYR A 265 -10.54 2.53 3.50
N TYR A 266 -9.63 3.04 4.32
CA TYR A 266 -8.20 2.99 4.11
C TYR A 266 -7.52 2.16 5.18
N LYS A 267 -6.44 1.44 4.81
CA LYS A 267 -5.38 1.07 5.75
C LYS A 267 -4.31 2.16 5.74
N VAL A 268 -3.92 2.59 6.94
CA VAL A 268 -3.01 3.71 7.13
C VAL A 268 -1.94 3.40 8.17
N HIS A 269 -0.79 4.03 7.98
CA HIS A 269 0.10 4.35 9.09
C HIS A 269 -0.41 5.65 9.74
N ASP A 270 -0.80 5.57 11.00
CA ASP A 270 -1.51 6.64 11.70
C ASP A 270 -0.60 7.69 12.33
N ASN A 271 0.73 7.56 12.20
CA ASN A 271 1.73 8.44 12.82
C ASN A 271 1.59 8.62 14.34
N TRP A 272 0.89 7.72 15.02
CA TRP A 272 0.74 7.61 16.48
C TRP A 272 1.10 6.21 17.02
N GLY A 273 1.61 5.34 16.16
CA GLY A 273 2.19 4.05 16.56
C GLY A 273 1.47 2.83 15.99
N ASP A 274 0.36 3.02 15.28
CA ASP A 274 -0.35 1.98 14.56
C ASP A 274 -0.10 2.11 13.05
N TYR A 275 0.69 1.18 12.53
CA TYR A 275 1.02 1.13 11.10
C TYR A 275 -0.02 0.38 10.27
N HIS A 276 -1.05 -0.23 10.89
CA HIS A 276 -2.07 -1.06 10.21
C HIS A 276 -3.50 -0.65 10.55
N LYS A 277 -3.70 0.61 10.93
CA LYS A 277 -5.00 1.14 11.31
C LYS A 277 -5.95 1.16 10.10
N VAL A 278 -7.19 0.72 10.31
CA VAL A 278 -8.29 0.90 9.34
C VAL A 278 -9.11 2.12 9.74
N ILE A 279 -9.34 3.03 8.78
CA ILE A 279 -10.16 4.23 8.98
C ILE A 279 -11.20 4.40 7.85
N PRO A 280 -12.37 5.00 8.13
CA PRO A 280 -13.32 5.40 7.10
C PRO A 280 -12.69 6.43 6.13
N ALA A 281 -12.92 6.25 4.83
CA ALA A 281 -12.42 7.19 3.81
C ALA A 281 -13.20 8.52 3.81
N SER A 282 -14.42 8.54 4.37
CA SER A 282 -15.24 9.74 4.55
C SER A 282 -14.58 10.79 5.44
N TRP A 283 -13.62 10.40 6.28
CA TRP A 283 -12.86 11.33 7.13
C TRP A 283 -11.92 12.24 6.33
N SER A 284 -11.64 11.89 5.07
CA SER A 284 -10.63 12.56 4.25
C SER A 284 -11.07 13.93 3.74
N ASN A 285 -10.19 14.93 3.86
CA ASN A 285 -10.39 16.30 3.36
C ASN A 285 -9.38 16.70 2.27
N GLY A 286 -8.39 15.87 2.01
CA GLY A 286 -7.41 16.13 0.98
C GLY A 286 -6.25 15.16 1.05
N THR A 287 -5.39 15.22 0.04
CA THR A 287 -4.24 14.33 -0.07
C THR A 287 -2.97 15.07 -0.44
N VAL A 288 -1.83 14.48 -0.11
CA VAL A 288 -0.54 14.82 -0.69
C VAL A 288 0.11 13.54 -1.21
N SER A 289 0.56 13.56 -2.46
CA SER A 289 1.24 12.42 -3.09
C SER A 289 2.41 12.85 -3.94
N LEU A 290 3.36 11.95 -4.13
CA LEU A 290 4.43 12.08 -5.12
C LEU A 290 4.00 11.51 -6.48
N PRO A 291 4.65 11.93 -7.59
CA PRO A 291 4.29 11.54 -8.94
C PRO A 291 4.40 10.05 -9.23
#